data_AF-A0A8K0GJN3-F1
#
_entry.id   AF-A0A8K0GJN3-F1
#
_cell.length_a   1.000
_cell.length_b   1.000
_cell.length_c   1.000
_cell.angle_alpha   90.00
_cell.angle_beta   90.00
_cell.angle_gamma   90.00
#
_symmetry.space_group_name_H-M   'P 1'
#
loop_
_entity.id
_entity.type
_entity.pdbx_description
1 polymer ?
#
loop_
_entity_poly.entity_id
_entity_poly.type
_entity_poly.pdbx_seq_one_letter_code
_entity_poly.pdbx_strand_id
1 'polypeptide(L)'
;MQWSENAVALVKAQVDLKNKPPTGRRFSEDYKQFTLKLYFTSPKAYKFLEKGLILPSIRSLQRRTQNVHFKPGFNDFVFAALKLKLSSTSEKEKCCTICIDEMSLKSALFYNVGRDEIIGFHNEGDGNKYLPAQFVMVTMVRDIYKNFKQPRCYFFTNTMCKDEKLKSITLNCIEKLQIESGANVRAVVSDQGSNFRELVKSLGISAEKPYFIVNEKKIYYFYDVPHLIKSVRNNILQYDITFKDNKGVTWKHIQAFYKSYESKPLRLAPKLTQCI
;
A
#
# COMPACT_ATOMS: atom_id res chain seq x y z
N MET A 1 7.92 -10.17 34.88
CA MET A 1 8.43 -9.50 33.66
C MET A 1 8.52 -10.57 32.57
N GLN A 2 7.51 -10.66 31.72
CA GLN A 2 7.42 -11.72 30.71
C GLN A 2 8.25 -11.28 29.50
N TRP A 3 9.38 -11.97 29.26
CA TRP A 3 10.21 -11.70 28.09
C TRP A 3 9.43 -12.04 26.83
N SER A 4 9.58 -11.24 25.76
CA SER A 4 8.98 -11.60 24.47
C SER A 4 9.55 -12.92 23.98
N GLU A 5 8.71 -13.79 23.38
CA GLU A 5 9.14 -15.10 22.85
C GLU A 5 10.35 -14.97 21.92
N ASN A 6 10.39 -13.88 21.14
CA ASN A 6 11.50 -13.55 20.25
C ASN A 6 12.83 -13.28 21.00
N ALA A 7 12.79 -12.61 22.14
CA ALA A 7 13.98 -12.36 22.94
C ALA A 7 14.51 -13.66 23.56
N VAL A 8 13.62 -14.53 24.04
CA VAL A 8 13.99 -15.85 24.57
C VAL A 8 14.60 -16.73 23.47
N ALA A 9 13.99 -16.76 22.28
CA ALA A 9 14.50 -17.50 21.13
C ALA A 9 15.88 -17.00 20.68
N LEU A 10 16.09 -15.68 20.69
CA LEU A 10 17.38 -15.08 20.38
C LEU A 10 18.46 -15.52 21.38
N VAL A 11 18.20 -15.41 22.69
CA VAL A 11 19.17 -15.77 23.74
C VAL A 11 19.51 -17.27 23.67
N LYS A 12 18.51 -18.15 23.53
CA LYS A 12 18.72 -19.59 23.38
C LYS A 12 19.63 -19.90 22.18
N ALA A 13 19.31 -19.33 21.01
CA ALA A 13 20.12 -19.51 19.81
C ALA A 13 21.56 -19.01 20.00
N GLN A 14 21.77 -17.88 20.69
CA GLN A 14 23.12 -17.36 20.98
C GLN A 14 23.93 -18.33 21.86
N VAL A 15 23.32 -18.85 22.93
CA VAL A 15 23.98 -19.81 23.84
C VAL A 15 24.37 -21.09 23.09
N ASP A 16 23.45 -21.65 22.32
CA ASP A 16 23.68 -22.90 21.57
C ASP A 16 24.77 -22.74 20.50
N LEU A 17 24.86 -21.57 19.86
CA LEU A 17 25.82 -21.28 18.81
C LEU A 17 27.19 -20.87 19.35
N LYS A 18 27.25 -20.34 20.58
CA LYS A 18 28.52 -19.94 21.23
C LYS A 18 29.42 -21.16 21.46
N ASN A 19 28.83 -22.31 21.79
CA ASN A 19 29.56 -23.56 22.02
C ASN A 19 30.03 -24.25 20.72
N LYS A 20 29.74 -23.68 19.55
CA LYS A 20 30.08 -24.26 18.25
C LYS A 20 31.15 -23.42 17.52
N PRO A 21 32.10 -24.06 16.82
CA PRO A 21 33.08 -23.36 16.02
C PRO A 21 32.40 -22.58 14.89
N PRO A 22 32.96 -21.44 14.42
CA PRO A 22 32.34 -20.59 13.40
C PRO A 22 31.85 -21.34 12.15
N THR A 23 32.61 -22.31 11.67
CA THR A 23 32.30 -23.15 10.49
C THR A 23 31.22 -24.21 10.73
N GLY A 24 31.00 -24.60 11.99
CA GLY A 24 30.01 -25.58 12.42
C GLY A 24 28.66 -24.99 12.83
N ARG A 25 28.51 -23.67 12.81
CA ARG A 25 27.26 -22.99 13.19
C ARG A 25 26.17 -23.26 12.14
N ARG A 26 25.08 -23.87 12.59
CA ARG A 26 23.88 -24.14 11.79
C ARG A 26 22.70 -23.41 12.43
N PHE A 27 22.05 -22.57 11.65
CA PHE A 27 20.90 -21.79 12.08
C PHE A 27 19.60 -22.55 11.76
N SER A 28 18.69 -22.61 12.75
CA SER A 28 17.34 -23.17 12.55
C SER A 28 16.52 -22.32 11.58
N GLU A 29 15.43 -22.88 11.06
CA GLU A 29 14.53 -22.17 10.16
C GLU A 29 13.93 -20.93 10.82
N ASP A 30 13.39 -21.10 12.02
CA ASP A 30 12.77 -20.01 12.79
C ASP A 30 13.75 -18.89 13.09
N TYR A 31 15.00 -19.23 13.42
CA TYR A 31 16.03 -18.23 13.67
C TYR A 31 16.42 -17.48 12.40
N LYS A 32 16.49 -18.16 11.25
CA LYS A 32 16.69 -17.50 9.95
C LYS A 32 15.52 -16.58 9.59
N GLN A 33 14.28 -16.98 9.89
CA GLN A 33 13.10 -16.13 9.67
C GLN A 33 13.10 -14.91 10.59
N PHE A 34 13.45 -15.10 11.87
CA PHE A 34 13.61 -13.99 12.83
C PHE A 34 14.69 -13.00 12.38
N THR A 35 15.87 -13.50 12.02
CA THR A 35 16.98 -12.65 11.56
C THR A 35 16.70 -11.96 10.23
N LEU A 36 15.94 -12.61 9.33
CA LEU A 36 15.44 -11.98 8.11
C LEU A 36 14.46 -10.84 8.41
N LYS A 37 13.52 -11.03 9.35
CA LYS A 37 12.60 -9.96 9.81
C LYS A 37 13.37 -8.79 10.43
N LEU A 38 14.38 -9.08 11.25
CA LEU A 38 15.25 -8.05 11.83
C LEU A 38 15.98 -7.26 10.74
N TYR A 39 16.54 -7.96 9.75
CA TYR A 39 17.21 -7.34 8.61
C TYR A 39 16.26 -6.44 7.79
N PHE A 40 15.04 -6.89 7.50
CA PHE A 40 14.04 -6.07 6.79
C PHE A 40 13.55 -4.88 7.60
N THR A 41 13.54 -4.97 8.93
CA THR A 41 13.17 -3.85 9.80
C THR A 41 14.27 -2.79 9.81
N SER A 42 15.54 -3.19 9.91
CA SER A 42 16.68 -2.27 9.82
C SER A 42 17.97 -2.98 9.44
N PRO A 43 18.44 -2.85 8.18
CA PRO A 43 19.72 -3.40 7.75
C PRO A 43 20.91 -2.79 8.51
N LYS A 44 20.79 -1.52 8.92
CA LYS A 44 21.83 -0.82 9.71
C LYS A 44 21.95 -1.41 11.11
N ALA A 45 20.81 -1.60 11.80
CA ALA A 45 20.81 -2.23 13.12
C ALA A 45 21.29 -3.68 13.03
N TYR A 46 20.90 -4.42 11.99
CA TYR A 46 21.39 -5.77 11.75
C TYR A 46 22.92 -5.81 11.64
N LYS A 47 23.52 -4.94 10.81
CA LYS A 47 24.98 -4.84 10.65
C LYS A 47 25.69 -4.47 11.96
N PHE A 48 25.07 -3.64 12.78
CA PHE A 48 25.61 -3.30 14.10
C PHE A 48 25.57 -4.52 15.04
N LEU A 49 24.45 -5.23 15.10
CA LEU A 49 24.25 -6.40 15.94
C LEU A 49 25.10 -7.61 15.50
N GLU A 50 25.36 -7.77 14.20
CA GLU A 50 26.22 -8.83 13.65
C GLU A 50 27.66 -8.78 14.19
N LYS A 51 28.11 -7.62 14.70
CA LYS A 51 29.43 -7.48 15.35
C LYS A 51 29.52 -8.12 16.74
N GLY A 52 28.39 -8.19 17.46
CA GLY A 52 28.32 -8.69 18.84
C GLY A 52 27.53 -9.99 19.00
N LEU A 53 26.64 -10.29 18.06
CA LEU A 53 25.77 -11.47 18.08
C LEU A 53 26.12 -12.42 16.94
N ILE A 54 25.90 -13.72 17.18
CA ILE A 54 26.05 -14.77 16.19
C ILE A 54 24.81 -14.74 15.27
N LEU A 55 24.91 -14.02 14.16
CA LEU A 55 23.84 -13.88 13.16
C LEU A 55 24.24 -14.53 11.82
N PRO A 56 23.26 -14.97 11.00
CA PRO A 56 23.53 -15.35 9.62
C PRO A 56 24.14 -14.20 8.83
N SER A 57 25.06 -14.50 7.93
CA SER A 57 25.59 -13.46 7.03
C SER A 57 24.47 -12.86 6.17
N ILE A 58 24.61 -11.58 5.79
CA ILE A 58 23.65 -10.90 4.89
C ILE A 58 23.47 -11.70 3.59
N ARG A 59 24.54 -12.28 3.04
CA ARG A 59 24.47 -13.13 1.83
C ARG A 59 23.56 -14.35 2.03
N SER A 60 23.59 -14.95 3.21
CA SER A 60 22.71 -16.07 3.56
C SER A 60 21.25 -15.66 3.62
N LEU A 61 20.96 -14.45 4.12
CA LEU A 61 19.61 -13.89 4.12
C LEU A 61 19.11 -13.58 2.71
N GLN A 62 19.94 -12.92 1.89
CA GLN A 62 19.64 -12.62 0.49
C GLN A 62 19.34 -13.89 -0.32
N ARG A 63 20.10 -14.97 -0.10
CA ARG A 63 19.87 -16.25 -0.78
C ARG A 63 18.49 -16.83 -0.49
N ARG A 64 17.89 -16.55 0.67
CA ARG A 64 16.52 -17.03 0.98
C ARG A 64 15.47 -16.32 0.13
N THR A 65 15.68 -15.04 -0.11
CA THR A 65 14.72 -14.18 -0.82
C THR A 65 14.98 -14.13 -2.32
N GLN A 66 16.15 -14.59 -2.78
CA GLN A 66 16.55 -14.52 -4.20
C GLN A 66 15.55 -15.23 -5.11
N ASN A 67 14.94 -16.32 -4.62
CA ASN A 67 14.00 -17.15 -5.35
C ASN A 67 12.55 -16.63 -5.27
N VAL A 68 12.29 -15.61 -4.46
CA VAL A 68 10.97 -14.99 -4.37
C VAL A 68 10.87 -13.93 -5.46
N HIS A 69 10.05 -14.22 -6.47
CA HIS A 69 9.90 -13.37 -7.66
C HIS A 69 8.46 -12.87 -7.73
N PHE A 70 8.29 -11.56 -7.70
CA PHE A 70 7.04 -10.92 -8.04
C PHE A 70 7.20 -10.30 -9.42
N LYS A 71 6.31 -10.67 -10.34
CA LYS A 71 6.20 -10.07 -11.68
C LYS A 71 5.03 -9.08 -11.70
N PRO A 72 5.07 -8.05 -12.55
CA PRO A 72 3.91 -7.21 -12.79
C PRO A 72 2.70 -8.05 -13.20
N GLY A 73 1.52 -7.65 -12.76
CA GLY A 73 0.30 -8.42 -12.93
C GLY A 73 -0.25 -9.02 -11.65
N PHE A 74 -1.14 -9.99 -11.83
CA PHE A 74 -1.73 -10.77 -10.75
C PHE A 74 -0.81 -11.93 -10.39
N ASN A 75 -0.50 -12.09 -9.11
CA ASN A 75 0.36 -13.16 -8.64
C ASN A 75 -0.47 -14.25 -7.96
N ASP A 76 -0.70 -15.37 -8.65
CA ASP A 76 -1.57 -16.45 -8.17
C ASP A 76 -1.11 -17.06 -6.84
N PHE A 77 0.21 -17.10 -6.57
CA PHE A 77 0.74 -17.55 -5.28
C PHE A 77 0.28 -16.64 -4.13
N VAL A 78 0.22 -15.32 -4.36
CA VAL A 78 -0.25 -14.35 -3.36
C VAL A 78 -1.75 -14.48 -3.11
N PHE A 79 -2.55 -14.81 -4.14
CA PHE A 79 -3.98 -15.10 -3.99
C PHE A 79 -4.21 -16.45 -3.28
N ALA A 80 -3.46 -17.49 -3.62
CA ALA A 80 -3.52 -18.78 -2.95
C ALA A 80 -3.15 -18.68 -1.46
N ALA A 81 -2.10 -17.91 -1.12
CA ALA A 81 -1.73 -17.65 0.26
C ALA A 81 -2.83 -16.90 1.03
N LEU A 82 -3.53 -15.96 0.37
CA LEU A 82 -4.68 -15.30 0.98
C LEU A 82 -5.84 -16.27 1.20
N LYS A 83 -6.12 -17.17 0.25
CA LYS A 83 -7.16 -18.20 0.40
C LYS A 83 -6.96 -19.02 1.67
N LEU A 84 -5.73 -19.49 1.91
CA LEU A 84 -5.36 -20.26 3.11
C LEU A 84 -5.60 -19.47 4.40
N LYS A 85 -5.34 -18.16 4.37
CA LYS A 85 -5.65 -17.29 5.50
C LYS A 85 -7.16 -17.16 5.70
N LEU A 86 -7.88 -16.88 4.62
CA LEU A 86 -9.31 -16.59 4.65
C LEU A 86 -10.17 -17.83 4.98
N SER A 87 -9.70 -19.03 4.65
CA SER A 87 -10.40 -20.28 4.99
C SER A 87 -10.51 -20.52 6.50
N SER A 88 -9.63 -19.93 7.30
CA SER A 88 -9.61 -20.07 8.77
C SER A 88 -10.31 -18.91 9.51
N THR A 89 -10.85 -17.92 8.79
CA THR A 89 -11.46 -16.71 9.36
C THR A 89 -12.98 -16.69 9.22
N SER A 90 -13.62 -15.94 10.10
CA SER A 90 -15.08 -15.73 10.08
C SER A 90 -15.55 -14.92 8.86
N GLU A 91 -16.84 -15.03 8.50
CA GLU A 91 -17.42 -14.28 7.37
C GLU A 91 -17.28 -12.76 7.49
N LYS A 92 -17.27 -12.24 8.73
CA LYS A 92 -17.01 -10.81 8.97
C LYS A 92 -15.59 -10.45 8.60
N GLU A 93 -14.61 -11.24 9.02
CA GLU A 93 -13.18 -11.04 8.73
C GLU A 93 -12.82 -11.27 7.26
N LYS A 94 -13.70 -11.89 6.47
CA LYS A 94 -13.54 -11.96 5.01
C LYS A 94 -13.89 -10.63 4.33
N CYS A 95 -14.54 -9.69 5.01
CA CYS A 95 -14.93 -8.42 4.43
C CYS A 95 -13.72 -7.49 4.26
N CYS A 96 -13.50 -7.03 3.02
CA CYS A 96 -12.36 -6.19 2.69
C CYS A 96 -12.72 -5.04 1.74
N THR A 97 -11.84 -4.05 1.72
CA THR A 97 -11.82 -2.96 0.75
C THR A 97 -10.62 -3.11 -0.16
N ILE A 98 -10.77 -2.70 -1.40
CA ILE A 98 -9.68 -2.54 -2.35
C ILE A 98 -9.27 -1.07 -2.37
N CYS A 99 -7.98 -0.79 -2.28
CA CYS A 99 -7.41 0.54 -2.45
C CYS A 99 -6.54 0.51 -3.71
N ILE A 100 -6.79 1.42 -4.65
CA ILE A 100 -6.06 1.53 -5.91
C ILE A 100 -5.45 2.92 -5.99
N ASP A 101 -4.15 2.97 -6.25
CA ASP A 101 -3.43 4.22 -6.41
C ASP A 101 -2.33 4.11 -7.46
N GLU A 102 -2.01 5.24 -8.07
CA GLU A 102 -0.93 5.37 -9.07
C GLU A 102 0.21 6.19 -8.48
N MET A 103 1.42 5.63 -8.52
CA MET A 103 2.61 6.30 -8.01
C MET A 103 3.57 6.62 -9.15
N SER A 104 4.07 7.86 -9.19
CA SER A 104 5.13 8.26 -10.11
C SER A 104 6.47 7.60 -9.72
N LEU A 105 7.19 7.14 -10.72
CA LEU A 105 8.50 6.52 -10.61
C LEU A 105 9.56 7.41 -11.26
N LYS A 106 10.78 7.34 -10.72
CA LYS A 106 11.95 7.79 -11.47
C LYS A 106 12.24 6.77 -12.57
N SER A 107 11.95 7.15 -13.80
CA SER A 107 12.17 6.31 -14.98
C SER A 107 13.65 5.94 -15.12
N ALA A 108 13.94 4.65 -15.16
CA ALA A 108 15.28 4.09 -15.31
C ALA A 108 15.18 2.61 -15.73
N LEU A 109 16.18 2.13 -16.46
CA LEU A 109 16.33 0.73 -16.83
C LEU A 109 17.51 0.12 -16.07
N PHE A 110 17.32 -1.09 -15.54
CA PHE A 110 18.33 -1.81 -14.78
C PHE A 110 18.49 -3.21 -15.35
N TYR A 111 19.71 -3.63 -15.61
CA TYR A 111 19.99 -5.01 -16.00
C TYR A 111 20.23 -5.88 -14.77
N ASN A 112 19.44 -6.93 -14.61
CA ASN A 112 19.60 -7.92 -13.55
C ASN A 112 20.36 -9.14 -14.07
N VAL A 113 21.67 -9.17 -13.81
CA VAL A 113 22.59 -10.23 -14.24
C VAL A 113 22.13 -11.62 -13.78
N GLY A 114 21.58 -11.73 -12.56
CA GLY A 114 21.20 -13.03 -11.99
C GLY A 114 19.97 -13.66 -12.66
N ARG A 115 19.21 -12.88 -13.44
CA ARG A 115 17.99 -13.32 -14.11
C ARG A 115 18.03 -13.11 -15.63
N ASP A 116 19.10 -12.49 -16.11
CA ASP A 116 19.24 -12.07 -17.51
C ASP A 116 18.00 -11.28 -18.00
N GLU A 117 17.56 -10.30 -17.19
CA GLU A 117 16.38 -9.49 -17.50
C GLU A 117 16.65 -8.00 -17.31
N ILE A 118 16.01 -7.17 -18.15
CA ILE A 118 15.99 -5.72 -17.97
C ILE A 118 14.71 -5.34 -17.21
N ILE A 119 14.89 -4.64 -16.09
CA ILE A 119 13.85 -4.14 -15.20
C ILE A 119 13.63 -2.66 -15.52
N GLY A 120 12.37 -2.21 -15.44
CA GLY A 120 11.99 -0.81 -15.60
C GLY A 120 11.22 -0.49 -16.88
N PHE A 121 10.87 -1.51 -17.67
CA PHE A 121 9.97 -1.37 -18.81
C PHE A 121 8.50 -1.27 -18.37
N HIS A 122 7.70 -0.62 -19.23
CA HIS A 122 6.26 -0.68 -19.19
C HIS A 122 5.82 -2.15 -19.26
N ASN A 123 4.98 -2.56 -18.33
CA ASN A 123 4.44 -3.92 -18.25
C ASN A 123 3.05 -3.91 -17.61
N GLU A 124 2.05 -4.23 -18.42
CA GLU A 124 0.63 -4.25 -18.07
C GLU A 124 0.10 -5.67 -17.78
N GLY A 125 1.01 -6.61 -17.49
CA GLY A 125 0.73 -8.02 -17.21
C GLY A 125 0.79 -8.94 -18.44
N ASP A 126 1.01 -8.38 -19.62
CA ASP A 126 1.11 -9.06 -20.92
C ASP A 126 2.55 -9.17 -21.45
N GLY A 127 3.53 -8.67 -20.69
CA GLY A 127 4.94 -8.66 -21.06
C GLY A 127 5.53 -7.25 -21.06
N ASN A 128 6.82 -7.16 -21.34
CA ASN A 128 7.52 -5.88 -21.40
C ASN A 128 7.29 -5.22 -22.76
N LYS A 129 6.81 -3.98 -22.75
CA LYS A 129 6.86 -3.07 -23.90
C LYS A 129 8.14 -2.24 -23.75
N TYR A 130 8.90 -2.03 -24.83
CA TYR A 130 10.21 -1.34 -24.83
C TYR A 130 10.11 0.19 -24.61
N LEU A 131 9.30 0.60 -23.64
CA LEU A 131 9.12 1.96 -23.17
C LEU A 131 9.46 2.00 -21.68
N PRO A 132 10.31 2.91 -21.20
CA PRO A 132 10.62 3.02 -19.78
C PRO A 132 9.37 3.36 -18.96
N ALA A 133 9.11 2.64 -17.87
CA ALA A 133 8.00 2.95 -16.98
C ALA A 133 8.23 4.30 -16.27
N GLN A 134 7.15 5.06 -16.10
CA GLN A 134 7.12 6.33 -15.35
C GLN A 134 6.13 6.29 -14.19
N PHE A 135 5.21 5.34 -14.19
CA PHE A 135 4.20 5.17 -13.16
C PHE A 135 4.06 3.69 -12.80
N VAL A 136 3.58 3.43 -11.59
CA VAL A 136 3.15 2.12 -11.15
C VAL A 136 1.75 2.22 -10.57
N MET A 137 0.83 1.43 -11.12
CA MET A 137 -0.50 1.23 -10.57
C MET A 137 -0.41 0.09 -9.56
N VAL A 138 -0.87 0.30 -8.33
CA VAL A 138 -0.87 -0.73 -7.29
C VAL A 138 -2.27 -0.91 -6.73
N THR A 139 -2.69 -2.16 -6.66
CA THR A 139 -3.94 -2.55 -6.00
C THR A 139 -3.62 -3.25 -4.69
N MET A 140 -4.09 -2.68 -3.58
CA MET A 140 -3.93 -3.23 -2.23
C MET A 140 -5.27 -3.64 -1.66
N VAL A 141 -5.31 -4.78 -0.98
CA VAL A 141 -6.47 -5.19 -0.19
C VAL A 141 -6.25 -4.80 1.26
N ARG A 142 -7.29 -4.24 1.87
CA ARG A 142 -7.33 -3.91 3.29
C ARG A 142 -8.57 -4.53 3.92
N ASP A 143 -8.39 -5.17 5.06
CA ASP A 143 -9.47 -5.73 5.86
C ASP A 143 -10.25 -4.62 6.55
N ILE A 144 -11.57 -4.80 6.68
CA ILE A 144 -12.47 -3.83 7.32
C ILE A 144 -12.49 -3.99 8.84
N TYR A 145 -12.44 -5.23 9.34
CA TYR A 145 -12.61 -5.56 10.75
C TYR A 145 -11.28 -5.76 11.49
N LYS A 146 -10.23 -6.14 10.77
CA LYS A 146 -8.87 -6.32 11.28
C LYS A 146 -7.92 -5.34 10.62
N ASN A 147 -6.74 -5.18 11.22
CA ASN A 147 -5.68 -4.33 10.66
C ASN A 147 -4.78 -5.12 9.69
N PHE A 148 -5.38 -5.82 8.72
CA PHE A 148 -4.65 -6.53 7.69
C PHE A 148 -4.64 -5.73 6.39
N LYS A 149 -3.46 -5.64 5.76
CA LYS A 149 -3.28 -5.04 4.44
C LYS A 149 -2.23 -5.80 3.64
N GLN A 150 -2.46 -5.97 2.35
CA GLN A 150 -1.53 -6.66 1.45
C GLN A 150 -1.70 -6.19 0.01
N PRO A 151 -0.62 -5.78 -0.69
CA PRO A 151 -0.63 -5.57 -2.13
C PRO A 151 -1.00 -6.86 -2.88
N ARG A 152 -1.86 -6.77 -3.90
CA ARG A 152 -2.32 -7.92 -4.68
C ARG A 152 -1.75 -7.97 -6.08
N CYS A 153 -1.68 -6.83 -6.73
CA CYS A 153 -1.12 -6.70 -8.05
C CYS A 153 -0.52 -5.31 -8.21
N TYR A 154 0.41 -5.23 -9.16
CA TYR A 154 0.99 -3.98 -9.59
C TYR A 154 1.30 -4.03 -11.07
N PHE A 155 1.26 -2.89 -11.74
CA PHE A 155 1.47 -2.76 -13.18
C PHE A 155 2.34 -1.54 -13.45
N PHE A 156 3.31 -1.68 -14.33
CA PHE A 156 4.19 -0.58 -14.72
C PHE A 156 3.67 0.08 -15.99
N THR A 157 3.46 1.39 -15.96
CA THR A 157 2.98 2.13 -17.12
C THR A 157 3.95 3.26 -17.46
N ASN A 158 4.08 3.57 -18.74
CA ASN A 158 4.89 4.68 -19.23
C ASN A 158 4.14 6.01 -19.14
N THR A 159 2.81 5.97 -19.23
CA THR A 159 1.90 7.10 -19.03
C THR A 159 0.92 6.78 -17.91
N MET A 160 0.10 7.76 -17.51
CA MET A 160 -1.05 7.50 -16.63
C MET A 160 -1.89 6.36 -17.22
N CYS A 161 -2.35 5.46 -16.35
CA CYS A 161 -3.12 4.30 -16.75
C CYS A 161 -4.47 4.73 -17.35
N LYS A 162 -4.78 4.26 -18.57
CA LYS A 162 -6.05 4.53 -19.25
C LYS A 162 -7.21 3.85 -18.53
N ASP A 163 -8.39 4.44 -18.66
CA ASP A 163 -9.62 4.01 -17.99
C ASP A 163 -10.01 2.55 -18.31
N GLU A 164 -9.91 2.11 -19.56
CA GLU A 164 -10.23 0.73 -19.99
C GLU A 164 -9.38 -0.29 -19.23
N LYS A 165 -8.07 -0.05 -19.17
CA LYS A 165 -7.13 -0.95 -18.48
C LYS A 165 -7.37 -0.90 -16.98
N LEU A 166 -7.54 0.28 -16.40
CA LEU A 166 -7.85 0.44 -14.98
C LEU A 166 -9.15 -0.28 -14.58
N LYS A 167 -10.18 -0.21 -15.42
CA LYS A 167 -11.43 -0.94 -15.26
C LYS A 167 -11.19 -2.45 -15.28
N SER A 168 -10.45 -2.95 -16.27
CA SER A 168 -10.10 -4.37 -16.35
C SER A 168 -9.32 -4.85 -15.12
N ILE A 169 -8.34 -4.08 -14.64
CA ILE A 169 -7.54 -4.41 -13.46
C ILE A 169 -8.44 -4.46 -12.22
N THR A 170 -9.32 -3.47 -12.06
CA THR A 170 -10.22 -3.36 -10.91
C THR A 170 -11.19 -4.54 -10.87
N LEU A 171 -11.87 -4.82 -11.98
CA LEU A 171 -12.85 -5.91 -12.07
C LEU A 171 -12.18 -7.28 -11.90
N ASN A 172 -11.07 -7.54 -12.61
CA ASN A 172 -10.33 -8.81 -12.49
C ASN A 172 -9.80 -9.01 -11.07
N CYS A 173 -9.35 -7.94 -10.39
CA CYS A 173 -8.91 -8.05 -8.99
C CYS A 173 -10.06 -8.44 -8.07
N ILE A 174 -11.24 -7.81 -8.23
CA ILE A 174 -12.44 -8.13 -7.46
C ILE A 174 -12.85 -9.58 -7.69
N GLU A 175 -12.91 -10.02 -8.95
CA GLU A 175 -13.28 -11.38 -9.32
C GLU A 175 -12.32 -12.41 -8.73
N LYS A 176 -11.00 -12.22 -8.89
CA LYS A 176 -9.99 -13.11 -8.29
C LYS A 176 -10.10 -13.16 -6.76
N LEU A 177 -10.33 -12.02 -6.10
CA LEU A 177 -10.50 -11.98 -4.65
C LEU A 177 -11.75 -12.74 -4.19
N GLN A 178 -12.86 -12.57 -4.89
CA GLN A 178 -14.13 -13.21 -4.55
C GLN A 178 -14.10 -14.72 -4.83
N ILE A 179 -13.63 -15.11 -6.01
CA ILE A 179 -13.68 -16.51 -6.49
C ILE A 179 -12.50 -17.32 -5.94
N GLU A 180 -11.27 -16.84 -6.11
CA GLU A 180 -10.08 -17.64 -5.77
C GLU A 180 -9.77 -17.60 -4.27
N SER A 181 -9.90 -16.41 -3.65
CA SER A 181 -9.52 -16.21 -2.24
C SER A 181 -10.68 -16.35 -1.25
N GLY A 182 -11.93 -16.27 -1.71
CA GLY A 182 -13.12 -16.26 -0.84
C GLY A 182 -13.30 -14.96 -0.06
N ALA A 183 -12.72 -13.85 -0.53
CA ALA A 183 -12.86 -12.54 0.10
C ALA A 183 -14.20 -11.90 -0.25
N ASN A 184 -14.77 -11.15 0.70
CA ASN A 184 -16.00 -10.41 0.51
C ASN A 184 -15.67 -8.93 0.28
N VAL A 185 -15.37 -8.57 -0.97
CA VAL A 185 -15.06 -7.18 -1.34
C VAL A 185 -16.32 -6.31 -1.19
N ARG A 186 -16.25 -5.28 -0.33
CA ARG A 186 -17.37 -4.36 -0.06
C ARG A 186 -17.19 -2.99 -0.69
N ALA A 187 -15.96 -2.56 -0.89
CA ALA A 187 -15.68 -1.25 -1.44
C ALA A 187 -14.38 -1.16 -2.24
N VAL A 188 -14.32 -0.20 -3.15
CA VAL A 188 -13.12 0.27 -3.84
C VAL A 188 -12.85 1.72 -3.42
N VAL A 189 -11.60 2.05 -3.16
CA VAL A 189 -11.13 3.39 -2.79
C VAL A 189 -10.00 3.80 -3.73
N SER A 190 -10.04 5.02 -4.26
CA SER A 190 -8.95 5.58 -5.07
C SER A 190 -8.76 7.08 -4.83
N ASP A 191 -7.72 7.65 -5.45
CA ASP A 191 -7.60 9.11 -5.58
C ASP A 191 -8.63 9.68 -6.58
N GLN A 192 -8.70 11.01 -6.68
CA GLN A 192 -9.60 11.81 -7.52
C GLN A 192 -8.97 12.19 -8.88
N GLY A 193 -7.94 11.47 -9.34
CA GLY A 193 -7.29 11.66 -10.64
C GLY A 193 -8.27 11.59 -11.82
N SER A 194 -7.90 12.16 -12.97
CA SER A 194 -8.75 12.13 -14.18
C SER A 194 -9.12 10.71 -14.60
N ASN A 195 -8.13 9.81 -14.62
CA ASN A 195 -8.30 8.38 -14.89
C ASN A 195 -9.31 7.70 -13.95
N PHE A 196 -9.26 7.97 -12.65
CA PHE A 196 -10.22 7.43 -11.68
C PHE A 196 -11.62 8.03 -11.85
N ARG A 197 -11.73 9.32 -12.17
CA ARG A 197 -13.03 9.94 -12.48
C ARG A 197 -13.67 9.35 -13.73
N GLU A 198 -12.87 9.03 -14.74
CA GLU A 198 -13.33 8.34 -15.95
C GLU A 198 -13.76 6.90 -15.64
N LEU A 199 -13.01 6.18 -14.79
CA LEU A 199 -13.41 4.86 -14.29
C LEU A 199 -14.78 4.90 -13.59
N VAL A 200 -15.00 5.87 -12.69
CA VAL A 200 -16.27 6.01 -11.98
C VAL A 200 -17.44 6.22 -12.94
N LYS A 201 -17.24 7.06 -13.97
CA LYS A 201 -18.23 7.27 -15.03
C LYS A 201 -18.47 5.99 -15.84
N SER A 202 -17.42 5.28 -16.24
CA SER A 202 -17.52 4.06 -17.06
C SER A 202 -18.09 2.85 -16.31
N LEU A 203 -18.13 2.89 -14.97
CA LEU A 203 -18.84 1.96 -14.10
C LEU A 203 -20.29 2.38 -13.79
N GLY A 204 -20.73 3.55 -14.27
CA GLY A 204 -22.08 4.06 -14.07
C GLY A 204 -22.38 4.43 -12.61
N ILE A 205 -21.36 4.91 -11.89
CA ILE A 205 -21.46 5.30 -10.48
C ILE A 205 -21.85 6.78 -10.40
N SER A 206 -22.84 7.10 -9.56
CA SER A 206 -23.31 8.47 -9.29
C SER A 206 -23.53 8.70 -7.79
N ALA A 207 -23.97 9.91 -7.41
CA ALA A 207 -24.31 10.21 -6.02
C ALA A 207 -25.51 9.37 -5.53
N GLU A 208 -26.48 9.12 -6.40
CA GLU A 208 -27.69 8.31 -6.13
C GLU A 208 -27.38 6.82 -6.17
N LYS A 209 -26.39 6.43 -7.00
CA LYS A 209 -25.92 5.06 -7.15
C LYS A 209 -24.41 4.98 -6.88
N PRO A 210 -23.95 5.06 -5.62
CA PRO A 210 -22.54 5.08 -5.25
C PRO A 210 -21.89 3.68 -5.26
N TYR A 211 -22.40 2.78 -6.11
CA TYR A 211 -21.97 1.39 -6.18
C TYR A 211 -22.14 0.83 -7.59
N PHE A 212 -21.37 -0.21 -7.87
CA PHE A 212 -21.49 -1.07 -9.04
C PHE A 212 -21.66 -2.53 -8.60
N ILE A 213 -22.01 -3.43 -9.52
CA ILE A 213 -22.30 -4.83 -9.20
C ILE A 213 -21.26 -5.71 -9.88
N VAL A 214 -20.65 -6.62 -9.12
CA VAL A 214 -19.75 -7.68 -9.61
C VAL A 214 -20.13 -8.97 -8.89
N ASN A 215 -20.36 -10.06 -9.63
CA ASN A 215 -20.82 -11.35 -9.10
C ASN A 215 -22.00 -11.21 -8.12
N GLU A 216 -23.04 -10.48 -8.56
CA GLU A 216 -24.28 -10.22 -7.80
C GLU A 216 -24.09 -9.44 -6.48
N LYS A 217 -22.87 -8.98 -6.19
CA LYS A 217 -22.57 -8.21 -4.98
C LYS A 217 -22.42 -6.73 -5.30
N LYS A 218 -23.06 -5.89 -4.50
CA LYS A 218 -22.86 -4.44 -4.52
C LYS A 218 -21.49 -4.10 -3.95
N ILE A 219 -20.71 -3.36 -4.71
CA ILE A 219 -19.39 -2.84 -4.33
C ILE A 219 -19.47 -1.33 -4.37
N TYR A 220 -19.28 -0.71 -3.20
CA TYR A 220 -19.33 0.74 -3.06
C TYR A 220 -18.03 1.37 -3.52
N TYR A 221 -18.10 2.60 -4.03
CA TYR A 221 -16.92 3.33 -4.47
C TYR A 221 -16.74 4.60 -3.65
N PHE A 222 -15.52 4.84 -3.19
CA PHE A 222 -15.15 6.02 -2.44
C PHE A 222 -13.93 6.68 -3.05
N TYR A 223 -13.91 8.01 -3.05
CA TYR A 223 -12.66 8.75 -3.21
C TYR A 223 -11.96 8.88 -1.86
N ASP A 224 -10.64 9.03 -1.88
CA ASP A 224 -9.86 9.25 -0.68
C ASP A 224 -10.26 10.57 0.01
N VAL A 225 -10.86 10.46 1.20
CA VAL A 225 -11.45 11.58 1.94
C VAL A 225 -10.41 12.67 2.27
N PRO A 226 -9.18 12.36 2.73
CA PRO A 226 -8.12 13.35 2.86
C PRO A 226 -7.83 14.14 1.59
N HIS A 227 -7.87 13.50 0.40
CA HIS A 227 -7.68 14.21 -0.87
C HIS A 227 -8.84 15.16 -1.16
N LEU A 228 -10.09 14.75 -0.89
CA LEU A 228 -11.25 15.63 -1.01
C LEU A 228 -11.15 16.86 -0.07
N ILE A 229 -10.74 16.65 1.18
CA ILE A 229 -10.55 17.75 2.15
C ILE A 229 -9.45 18.71 1.69
N LYS A 230 -8.34 18.18 1.15
CA LYS A 230 -7.27 19.02 0.56
C LYS A 230 -7.80 19.84 -0.62
N SER A 231 -8.62 19.26 -1.49
CA SER A 231 -9.24 19.98 -2.61
C SER A 231 -10.14 21.11 -2.14
N VAL A 232 -11.02 20.85 -1.15
CA VAL A 232 -11.90 21.88 -0.58
C VAL A 232 -11.07 23.02 0.01
N ARG A 233 -10.04 22.71 0.80
CA ARG A 233 -9.13 23.72 1.36
C ARG A 233 -8.47 24.56 0.26
N ASN A 234 -7.93 23.91 -0.78
CA ASN A 234 -7.27 24.60 -1.89
C ASN A 234 -8.25 25.50 -2.67
N ASN A 235 -9.51 25.06 -2.82
CA ASN A 235 -10.53 25.87 -3.46
C ASN A 235 -10.90 27.11 -2.64
N ILE A 236 -11.03 27.01 -1.31
CA ILE A 236 -11.27 28.18 -0.44
C ILE A 236 -10.08 29.16 -0.48
N LEU A 237 -8.86 28.65 -0.61
CA LEU A 237 -7.64 29.45 -0.74
C LEU A 237 -7.60 30.26 -2.04
N GLN A 238 -8.05 29.67 -3.15
CA GLN A 238 -7.95 30.26 -4.49
C GLN A 238 -9.20 31.05 -4.90
N TYR A 239 -10.38 30.64 -4.42
CA TYR A 239 -11.67 31.12 -4.88
C TYR A 239 -12.63 31.36 -3.71
N ASP A 240 -13.64 32.18 -3.96
CA ASP A 240 -14.74 32.40 -3.03
C ASP A 240 -15.82 31.33 -3.24
N ILE A 241 -16.33 30.77 -2.14
CA ILE A 241 -17.41 29.78 -2.18
C ILE A 241 -18.74 30.48 -1.93
N THR A 242 -19.67 30.38 -2.89
CA THR A 242 -21.03 30.90 -2.75
C THR A 242 -22.00 29.76 -2.44
N PHE A 243 -22.77 29.92 -1.36
CA PHE A 243 -23.84 29.00 -0.98
C PHE A 243 -25.17 29.39 -1.64
N LYS A 244 -26.14 28.47 -1.63
CA LYS A 244 -27.46 28.67 -2.26
C LYS A 244 -28.24 29.88 -1.72
N ASP A 245 -27.93 30.32 -0.51
CA ASP A 245 -28.51 31.50 0.14
C ASP A 245 -27.73 32.80 -0.17
N ASN A 246 -26.90 32.80 -1.21
CA ASN A 246 -26.01 33.90 -1.62
C ASN A 246 -25.01 34.34 -0.55
N LYS A 247 -24.79 33.54 0.50
CA LYS A 247 -23.69 33.78 1.43
C LYS A 247 -22.37 33.32 0.82
N GLY A 248 -21.35 34.16 0.95
CA GLY A 248 -19.99 33.87 0.48
C GLY A 248 -19.08 33.47 1.63
N VAL A 249 -18.22 32.47 1.42
CA VAL A 249 -17.08 32.17 2.27
C VAL A 249 -15.82 32.42 1.48
N THR A 250 -14.95 33.28 2.02
CA THR A 250 -13.69 33.70 1.40
C THR A 250 -12.54 33.39 2.34
N TRP A 251 -11.32 33.26 1.79
CA TRP A 251 -10.12 33.11 2.62
C TRP A 251 -9.91 34.28 3.59
N LYS A 252 -10.38 35.48 3.23
CA LYS A 252 -10.29 36.69 4.05
C LYS A 252 -10.98 36.52 5.40
N HIS A 253 -12.06 35.72 5.49
CA HIS A 253 -12.70 35.43 6.76
C HIS A 253 -11.77 34.68 7.72
N ILE A 254 -11.01 33.71 7.20
CA ILE A 254 -10.03 32.94 7.98
C ILE A 254 -8.86 33.83 8.39
N GLN A 255 -8.36 34.67 7.49
CA GLN A 255 -7.28 35.62 7.79
C GLN A 255 -7.70 36.66 8.84
N ALA A 256 -8.90 37.22 8.73
CA ALA A 256 -9.45 38.18 9.69
C ALA A 256 -9.59 37.54 11.07
N PHE A 257 -10.10 36.30 11.12
CA PHE A 257 -10.16 35.53 12.34
C PHE A 257 -8.76 35.31 12.95
N TYR A 258 -7.78 34.87 12.15
CA TYR A 258 -6.40 34.67 12.62
C TYR A 258 -5.82 35.95 13.26
N LYS A 259 -5.88 37.07 12.54
CA LYS A 259 -5.37 38.38 13.01
C LYS A 259 -6.03 38.83 14.33
N SER A 260 -7.32 38.57 14.51
CA SER A 260 -8.05 38.96 15.73
C SER A 260 -7.67 38.15 16.98
N TYR A 261 -6.96 37.04 16.83
CA TYR A 261 -6.57 36.14 17.92
C TYR A 261 -5.06 35.82 17.96
N GLU A 262 -4.24 36.31 17.04
CA GLU A 262 -2.80 35.99 17.01
C GLU A 262 -2.04 36.54 18.23
N SER A 263 -2.42 37.74 18.69
CA SER A 263 -1.79 38.43 19.82
C SER A 263 -2.40 38.05 21.18
N LYS A 264 -3.47 37.24 21.20
CA LYS A 264 -4.16 36.89 22.44
C LYS A 264 -3.45 35.73 23.15
N PRO A 265 -3.30 35.80 24.49
CA PRO A 265 -2.66 34.73 25.27
C PRO A 265 -3.44 33.41 25.19
N LEU A 266 -4.77 33.48 25.07
CA LEU A 266 -5.65 32.34 24.83
C LEU A 266 -6.25 32.43 23.43
N ARG A 267 -5.64 31.72 22.50
CA ARG A 267 -6.09 31.65 21.10
C ARG A 267 -7.25 30.67 20.99
N LEU A 268 -8.36 31.09 20.35
CA LEU A 268 -9.50 30.19 20.10
C LEU A 268 -9.17 29.08 19.08
N ALA A 269 -8.25 29.33 18.14
CA ALA A 269 -7.72 28.33 17.22
C ALA A 269 -6.18 28.30 17.28
N PRO A 270 -5.59 27.67 18.30
CA PRO A 270 -4.14 27.69 18.51
C PRO A 270 -3.36 26.96 17.41
N LYS A 271 -4.01 26.02 16.69
CA LYS A 271 -3.42 25.28 15.57
C LYS A 271 -3.40 26.07 14.24
N LEU A 272 -4.09 27.20 14.15
CA LEU A 272 -4.03 28.08 12.98
C LEU A 272 -2.75 28.93 13.08
N THR A 273 -1.91 28.96 12.06
CA THR A 273 -0.64 29.72 12.03
C THR A 273 -0.54 30.59 10.78
N GLN A 274 0.42 31.51 10.73
CA GLN A 274 0.59 32.46 9.62
C GLN A 274 0.95 31.81 8.28
N CYS A 275 1.39 30.55 8.25
CA CYS A 275 1.70 29.80 7.02
C CYS A 275 0.45 29.33 6.25
N ILE A 276 -0.67 30.03 6.44
CA ILE A 276 -2.02 29.77 5.93
C ILE A 276 -2.47 31.04 5.21
#